data_AF-A0A7K4Z844-F1
#
_entry.id   AF-A0A7K4Z844-F1
#
_cell.length_a   1.000
_cell.length_b   1.000
_cell.length_c   1.000
_cell.angle_alpha   90.00
_cell.angle_beta   90.00
_cell.angle_gamma   90.00
#
_symmetry.space_group_name_H-M   'P 1'
#
loop_
_entity.id
_entity.type
_entity.pdbx_description
1 polymer ?
#
loop_
_entity_poly.entity_id
_entity_poly.type
_entity_poly.pdbx_seq_one_letter_code
_entity_poly.pdbx_strand_id
1 'polypeptide(L)'
;REMSMLVASEDSSYMPARVVVLGGDSPATIRTELNAVTILPSDSRVILLENMTRFWPLIQIQVKRCQQGGIDTRVRGIEVLGPKPTFWPIFKEQLCRRTFLSCTARAHAWCQEICQDRGQLLQLFGRLNRALRHEQSFADHFLPDDEAAQALGRVCWEALVNPLVQSITSPGTLRSPRTVRAVPRPRHSALSQVDLADPKGISPLAWLLSEYLESVELPHHSTSRGAVFSSRVRCLTQLLAHMDPGSPEAEETRAAGELFLGRWEGGKEQGSASQGCKLSGLQGMSQCWRGVVQHEVQRFLEAAGQAPDLVERYCGLYQRLRGATEELFGQQAAFVLALGQGFAGALLQLSFLTALHVSEQFARYLDGQIRELHGAVGSAGSLQQLQQLLEPFVVFSGLELAHTFEHFYRYYLGDRLLVQGPSWLEGAIVEQIGLCFPSRFPQEMLRNWAESEELQQQFHLFQLQEQDKRLLELD
;
A
#
# COMPACT_ATOMS: atom_id res chain seq x y z
N ARG A 1 -27.78 32.01 -11.67
CA ARG A 1 -28.57 31.20 -12.64
C ARG A 1 -29.10 32.19 -13.67
N GLU A 2 -28.99 31.88 -14.95
CA GLU A 2 -29.22 32.84 -16.03
C GLU A 2 -29.99 32.20 -17.18
N MET A 3 -30.86 32.96 -17.83
CA MET A 3 -31.47 32.62 -19.10
C MET A 3 -31.14 33.73 -20.09
N SER A 4 -30.60 33.36 -21.26
CA SER A 4 -30.18 34.32 -22.29
C SER A 4 -30.71 33.93 -23.67
N MET A 5 -30.83 34.93 -24.54
CA MET A 5 -31.25 34.81 -25.92
C MET A 5 -30.08 35.15 -26.84
N LEU A 6 -29.84 34.30 -27.83
CA LEU A 6 -28.85 34.55 -28.88
C LEU A 6 -29.52 35.23 -30.07
N VAL A 7 -28.90 36.30 -30.54
CA VAL A 7 -29.35 37.14 -31.65
C VAL A 7 -28.16 37.46 -32.55
N ALA A 8 -28.39 37.90 -33.78
CA ALA A 8 -27.31 38.26 -34.69
C ALA A 8 -27.63 39.57 -35.40
N SER A 9 -26.65 40.48 -35.47
CA SER A 9 -26.75 41.75 -36.19
C SER A 9 -27.03 41.56 -37.68
N GLU A 10 -26.56 40.45 -38.26
CA GLU A 10 -26.81 40.01 -39.64
C GLU A 10 -28.30 39.84 -39.95
N ASP A 11 -29.13 39.58 -38.95
CA ASP A 11 -30.57 39.41 -39.13
C ASP A 11 -31.30 40.72 -39.42
N SER A 12 -30.63 41.87 -39.32
CA SER A 12 -31.14 43.20 -39.69
C SER A 12 -32.56 43.48 -39.16
N SER A 13 -33.56 43.66 -40.03
CA SER A 13 -34.96 43.91 -39.63
C SER A 13 -35.63 42.74 -38.93
N TYR A 14 -35.10 41.51 -39.07
CA TYR A 14 -35.59 40.31 -38.37
C TYR A 14 -35.03 40.19 -36.95
N MET A 15 -34.07 41.03 -36.56
CA MET A 15 -33.52 41.00 -35.21
C MET A 15 -34.52 41.59 -34.21
N PRO A 16 -34.78 40.94 -33.06
CA PRO A 16 -35.62 41.53 -32.02
C PRO A 16 -34.97 42.80 -31.46
N ALA A 17 -35.78 43.82 -31.18
CA ALA A 17 -35.35 45.10 -30.61
C ALA A 17 -35.89 45.30 -29.18
N ARG A 18 -37.06 44.74 -28.88
CA ARG A 18 -37.64 44.78 -27.53
C ARG A 18 -38.32 43.46 -27.20
N VAL A 19 -37.94 42.87 -26.08
CA VAL A 19 -38.44 41.58 -25.59
C VAL A 19 -38.96 41.77 -24.17
N VAL A 20 -40.12 41.19 -23.88
CA VAL A 20 -40.70 41.18 -22.54
C VAL A 20 -40.85 39.73 -22.11
N VAL A 21 -40.39 39.40 -20.91
CA VAL A 21 -40.43 38.06 -20.33
C VAL A 21 -41.50 38.06 -19.25
N LEU A 22 -42.48 37.16 -19.38
CA LEU A 22 -43.58 37.01 -18.45
C LEU A 22 -43.50 35.66 -17.72
N GLY A 23 -44.01 35.62 -16.49
CA GLY A 23 -44.11 34.43 -15.64
C GLY A 23 -45.55 34.15 -15.23
N GLY A 24 -45.89 32.86 -15.10
CA GLY A 24 -47.18 32.43 -14.58
C GLY A 24 -47.18 30.97 -14.13
N ASP A 25 -48.22 30.61 -13.39
CA ASP A 25 -48.42 29.26 -12.85
C ASP A 25 -49.16 28.33 -13.83
N SER A 26 -49.90 28.89 -14.79
CA SER A 26 -50.63 28.18 -15.84
C SER A 26 -50.69 29.02 -17.12
N PRO A 27 -50.95 28.44 -18.32
CA PRO A 27 -50.98 29.19 -19.57
C PRO A 27 -52.02 30.32 -19.58
N ALA A 28 -53.10 30.19 -18.81
CA ALA A 28 -54.15 31.20 -18.67
C ALA A 28 -53.78 32.37 -17.72
N THR A 29 -52.75 32.19 -16.88
CA THR A 29 -52.36 33.12 -15.81
C THR A 29 -50.97 33.75 -16.00
N ILE A 30 -50.36 33.63 -17.19
CA ILE A 30 -49.09 34.28 -17.52
C ILE A 30 -49.29 35.78 -17.71
N ARG A 31 -49.27 36.53 -16.60
CA ARG A 31 -49.49 37.98 -16.59
C ARG A 31 -48.41 38.76 -15.84
N THR A 32 -47.54 38.07 -15.08
CA THR A 32 -46.53 38.75 -14.29
C THR A 32 -45.34 39.10 -15.18
N GLU A 33 -45.05 40.38 -15.37
CA GLU A 33 -43.84 40.81 -16.07
C GLU A 33 -42.62 40.58 -15.19
N LEU A 34 -41.70 39.72 -15.68
CA LEU A 34 -40.47 39.37 -14.99
C LEU A 34 -39.31 40.28 -15.39
N ASN A 35 -39.23 40.61 -16.68
CA ASN A 35 -38.21 41.52 -17.20
C ASN A 35 -38.63 42.10 -18.56
N ALA A 36 -38.15 43.30 -18.88
CA ALA A 36 -38.27 43.91 -20.20
C ALA A 36 -36.90 44.36 -20.70
N VAL A 37 -36.47 43.76 -21.80
CA VAL A 37 -35.11 43.90 -22.33
C VAL A 37 -35.13 44.62 -23.67
N THR A 38 -34.25 45.61 -23.79
CA THR A 38 -33.99 46.31 -25.05
C THR A 38 -32.72 45.73 -25.66
N ILE A 39 -32.82 45.35 -26.94
CA ILE A 39 -31.73 44.69 -27.67
C ILE A 39 -31.16 45.68 -28.67
N LEU A 40 -29.85 45.90 -28.62
CA LEU A 40 -29.13 46.76 -29.54
C LEU A 40 -28.79 46.02 -30.84
N PRO A 41 -28.67 46.71 -31.99
CA PRO A 41 -28.31 46.09 -33.26
C PRO A 41 -26.94 45.40 -33.27
N SER A 42 -26.07 45.74 -32.32
CA SER A 42 -24.73 45.15 -32.15
C SER A 42 -24.71 43.95 -31.21
N ASP A 43 -25.82 43.64 -30.53
CA ASP A 43 -25.85 42.56 -29.54
C ASP A 43 -25.80 41.18 -30.22
N SER A 44 -25.13 40.24 -29.57
CA SER A 44 -25.06 38.84 -30.00
C SER A 44 -25.63 37.86 -28.97
N ARG A 45 -25.58 38.23 -27.68
CA ARG A 45 -26.10 37.46 -26.56
C ARG A 45 -26.73 38.42 -25.54
N VAL A 46 -27.99 38.19 -25.21
CA VAL A 46 -28.78 39.08 -24.35
C VAL A 46 -29.33 38.32 -23.17
N ILE A 47 -29.10 38.82 -21.96
CA ILE A 47 -29.62 38.22 -20.74
C ILE A 47 -31.11 38.57 -20.60
N LEU A 48 -31.96 37.53 -20.55
CA LEU A 48 -33.40 37.67 -20.39
C LEU A 48 -33.82 37.66 -18.92
N LEU A 49 -33.25 36.76 -18.14
CA LEU A 49 -33.51 36.63 -16.71
C LEU A 49 -32.21 36.28 -15.99
N GLU A 50 -31.97 36.91 -14.85
CA GLU A 50 -30.80 36.65 -14.02
C GLU A 50 -31.20 36.57 -12.56
N ASN A 51 -30.66 35.59 -11.84
CA ASN A 51 -30.78 35.44 -10.38
C ASN A 51 -32.22 35.52 -9.84
N MET A 52 -33.15 34.90 -10.56
CA MET A 52 -34.55 34.78 -10.15
C MET A 52 -34.67 34.05 -8.80
N THR A 53 -35.34 34.70 -7.84
CA THR A 53 -35.54 34.19 -6.46
C THR A 53 -36.82 33.39 -6.30
N ARG A 54 -37.80 33.59 -7.19
CA ARG A 54 -39.07 32.88 -7.22
C ARG A 54 -39.07 31.83 -8.34
N PHE A 55 -39.61 30.65 -8.05
CA PHE A 55 -39.87 29.62 -9.05
C PHE A 55 -41.08 29.99 -9.92
N TRP A 56 -40.92 29.91 -11.23
CA TRP A 56 -41.96 30.14 -12.24
C TRP A 56 -42.07 28.91 -13.14
N PRO A 57 -43.18 28.16 -13.09
CA PRO A 57 -43.31 26.93 -13.88
C PRO A 57 -43.50 27.20 -15.37
N LEU A 58 -44.04 28.36 -15.74
CA LEU A 58 -44.13 28.80 -17.14
C LEU A 58 -43.50 30.18 -17.31
N ILE A 59 -42.61 30.29 -18.28
CA ILE A 59 -41.96 31.52 -18.72
C ILE A 59 -42.33 31.74 -20.17
N GLN A 60 -42.90 32.92 -20.47
CA GLN A 60 -43.25 33.31 -21.83
C GLN A 60 -42.38 34.48 -22.28
N ILE A 61 -41.66 34.29 -23.38
CA ILE A 61 -40.85 35.32 -24.02
C ILE A 61 -41.68 35.94 -25.13
N GLN A 62 -41.94 37.25 -25.03
CA GLN A 62 -42.71 37.99 -26.02
C GLN A 62 -41.81 39.01 -26.73
N VAL A 63 -41.54 38.79 -28.01
CA VAL A 63 -40.92 39.80 -28.86
C VAL A 63 -41.98 40.87 -29.16
N LYS A 64 -41.79 42.08 -28.64
CA LYS A 64 -42.72 43.20 -28.80
C LYS A 64 -42.41 44.06 -30.01
N ARG A 65 -41.14 44.09 -30.44
CA ARG A 65 -40.68 44.91 -31.57
C ARG A 65 -39.42 44.29 -32.16
N CYS A 66 -39.28 44.36 -33.48
CA CYS A 66 -38.05 44.05 -34.21
C CYS A 66 -37.35 45.33 -34.68
N GLN A 67 -36.07 45.22 -35.02
CA GLN A 67 -35.28 46.32 -35.53
C GLN A 67 -35.87 46.86 -36.84
N GLN A 68 -35.68 48.16 -37.08
CA GLN A 68 -36.10 48.84 -38.32
C GLN A 68 -37.61 48.65 -38.67
N GLY A 69 -38.45 48.32 -37.69
CA GLY A 69 -39.89 48.11 -37.90
C GLY A 69 -40.24 46.79 -38.60
N GLY A 70 -39.34 45.79 -38.55
CA GLY A 70 -39.60 44.47 -39.12
C GLY A 70 -40.84 43.80 -38.54
N ILE A 71 -41.55 43.03 -39.38
CA ILE A 71 -42.79 42.33 -39.05
C ILE A 71 -42.57 40.88 -38.58
N ASP A 72 -41.34 40.36 -38.76
CA ASP A 72 -40.92 39.00 -38.40
C ASP A 72 -39.70 39.04 -37.49
N THR A 73 -39.46 37.96 -36.74
CA THR A 73 -38.34 37.84 -35.80
C THR A 73 -37.53 36.55 -36.00
N ARG A 74 -36.20 36.63 -35.88
CA ARG A 74 -35.30 35.47 -35.87
C ARG A 74 -34.53 35.43 -34.55
N VAL A 75 -34.73 34.36 -33.80
CA VAL A 75 -33.98 34.06 -32.57
C VAL A 75 -33.04 32.90 -32.88
N ARG A 76 -31.74 33.08 -32.64
CA ARG A 76 -30.71 32.08 -32.98
C ARG A 76 -30.64 30.94 -31.96
N GLY A 77 -30.99 31.21 -30.71
CA GLY A 77 -31.01 30.21 -29.65
C GLY A 77 -31.43 30.78 -28.31
N ILE A 78 -31.70 29.90 -27.37
CA ILE A 78 -31.95 30.23 -25.97
C ILE A 78 -30.99 29.37 -25.14
N GLU A 79 -30.22 30.00 -24.26
CA GLU A 79 -29.30 29.32 -23.36
C GLU A 79 -29.76 29.48 -21.91
N VAL A 80 -29.65 28.41 -21.12
CA VAL A 80 -29.95 28.42 -19.69
C VAL A 80 -28.74 27.95 -18.92
N LEU A 81 -28.22 28.81 -18.06
CA LEU A 81 -27.10 28.52 -17.16
C LEU A 81 -27.64 28.28 -15.74
N GLY A 82 -27.63 27.03 -15.33
CA GLY A 82 -28.09 26.59 -14.01
C GLY A 82 -27.48 25.24 -13.62
N PRO A 83 -27.73 24.76 -12.39
CA PRO A 83 -27.25 23.44 -11.99
C PRO A 83 -27.88 22.38 -12.92
N LYS A 84 -27.04 21.53 -13.52
CA LYS A 84 -27.50 20.39 -14.32
C LYS A 84 -28.43 19.56 -13.42
N PRO A 85 -29.69 19.32 -13.80
CA PRO A 85 -30.58 18.51 -12.98
C PRO A 85 -30.03 17.08 -12.96
N THR A 86 -29.38 16.71 -11.86
CA THR A 86 -28.90 15.34 -11.66
C THR A 86 -30.03 14.57 -10.99
N PHE A 87 -30.55 13.53 -11.67
CA PHE A 87 -31.42 12.55 -11.02
C PHE A 87 -30.65 11.65 -10.03
N TRP A 88 -29.34 11.89 -9.88
CA TRP A 88 -28.43 11.12 -9.05
C TRP A 88 -28.90 10.93 -7.61
N PRO A 89 -29.38 11.95 -6.86
CA PRO A 89 -29.85 11.74 -5.49
C PRO A 89 -31.00 10.73 -5.38
N ILE A 90 -31.83 10.61 -6.42
CA ILE A 90 -32.97 9.69 -6.47
C ILE A 90 -32.52 8.28 -6.89
N PHE A 91 -31.63 8.18 -7.88
CA PHE A 91 -31.16 6.88 -8.39
C PHE A 91 -29.99 6.27 -7.62
N LYS A 92 -29.24 7.06 -6.86
CA LYS A 92 -28.02 6.64 -6.13
C LYS A 92 -28.28 5.40 -5.28
N GLU A 93 -29.32 5.43 -4.44
CA GLU A 93 -29.61 4.31 -3.54
C GLU A 93 -29.94 3.02 -4.30
N GLN A 94 -30.77 3.11 -5.34
CA GLN A 94 -31.17 1.94 -6.13
C GLN A 94 -30.02 1.37 -6.95
N LEU A 95 -29.20 2.24 -7.56
CA LEU A 95 -28.03 1.84 -8.31
C LEU A 95 -26.98 1.20 -7.39
N CYS A 96 -26.67 1.83 -6.25
CA CYS A 96 -25.76 1.28 -5.26
C CYS A 96 -26.25 -0.08 -4.75
N ARG A 97 -27.55 -0.23 -4.44
CA ARG A 97 -28.12 -1.50 -3.98
C ARG A 97 -28.02 -2.60 -5.04
N ARG A 98 -28.35 -2.29 -6.30
CA ARG A 98 -28.20 -3.24 -7.42
C ARG A 98 -26.73 -3.68 -7.57
N THR A 99 -25.83 -2.72 -7.55
CA THR A 99 -24.39 -2.95 -7.74
C THR A 99 -23.82 -3.78 -6.60
N PHE A 100 -24.18 -3.44 -5.35
CA PHE A 100 -23.84 -4.21 -4.16
C PHE A 100 -24.25 -5.68 -4.30
N LEU A 101 -25.54 -5.95 -4.61
CA LEU A 101 -26.04 -7.33 -4.74
C LEU A 101 -25.32 -8.10 -5.85
N SER A 102 -25.07 -7.46 -7.00
CA SER A 102 -24.33 -8.05 -8.12
C SER A 102 -22.87 -8.39 -7.73
N CYS A 103 -22.19 -7.45 -7.08
CA CYS A 103 -20.81 -7.60 -6.62
C CYS A 103 -20.69 -8.68 -5.54
N THR A 104 -21.58 -8.70 -4.55
CA THR A 104 -21.60 -9.71 -3.48
C THR A 104 -21.86 -11.11 -4.03
N ALA A 105 -22.79 -11.27 -4.98
CA ALA A 105 -23.04 -12.55 -5.62
C ALA A 105 -21.79 -13.06 -6.38
N ARG A 106 -21.10 -12.18 -7.12
CA ARG A 106 -19.83 -12.51 -7.79
C ARG A 106 -18.74 -12.86 -6.80
N ALA A 107 -18.58 -12.09 -5.72
CA ALA A 107 -17.61 -12.35 -4.68
C ALA A 107 -17.80 -13.74 -4.07
N HIS A 108 -19.03 -14.07 -3.66
CA HIS A 108 -19.33 -15.38 -3.10
C HIS A 108 -19.05 -16.53 -4.07
N ALA A 109 -19.45 -16.39 -5.34
CA ALA A 109 -19.19 -17.42 -6.35
C ALA A 109 -17.69 -17.63 -6.57
N TRP A 110 -16.92 -16.55 -6.77
CA TRP A 110 -15.47 -16.64 -6.98
C TRP A 110 -14.73 -17.15 -5.73
N CYS A 111 -15.13 -16.74 -4.53
CA CYS A 111 -14.56 -17.29 -3.29
C CYS A 111 -14.79 -18.81 -3.20
N GLN A 112 -16.00 -19.29 -3.51
CA GLN A 112 -16.30 -20.73 -3.50
C GLN A 112 -15.47 -21.48 -4.54
N GLU A 113 -15.31 -20.95 -5.74
CA GLU A 113 -14.47 -21.55 -6.78
C GLU A 113 -12.99 -21.63 -6.33
N ILE A 114 -12.44 -20.56 -5.74
CA ILE A 114 -11.06 -20.55 -5.23
C ILE A 114 -10.87 -21.52 -4.07
N CYS A 115 -11.87 -21.67 -3.19
CA CYS A 115 -11.84 -22.65 -2.12
C CYS A 115 -11.89 -24.09 -2.62
N GLN A 116 -12.53 -24.35 -3.78
CA GLN A 116 -12.59 -25.67 -4.39
C GLN A 116 -11.35 -26.00 -5.22
N ASP A 117 -10.81 -25.02 -5.95
CA ASP A 117 -9.63 -25.14 -6.78
C ASP A 117 -8.76 -23.87 -6.63
N ARG A 118 -7.66 -24.00 -5.87
CA ARG A 118 -6.71 -22.90 -5.62
C ARG A 118 -6.10 -22.35 -6.91
N GLY A 119 -6.03 -23.16 -7.98
CA GLY A 119 -5.55 -22.73 -9.29
C GLY A 119 -6.42 -21.64 -9.93
N GLN A 120 -7.70 -21.52 -9.53
CA GLN A 120 -8.59 -20.45 -10.00
C GLN A 120 -8.16 -19.07 -9.51
N LEU A 121 -7.33 -18.97 -8.46
CA LEU A 121 -6.82 -17.70 -7.95
C LEU A 121 -6.05 -16.92 -9.03
N LEU A 122 -5.34 -17.60 -9.94
CA LEU A 122 -4.65 -16.95 -11.06
C LEU A 122 -5.61 -16.34 -12.09
N GLN A 123 -6.82 -16.88 -12.21
CA GLN A 123 -7.85 -16.33 -13.10
C GLN A 123 -8.56 -15.12 -12.46
N LEU A 124 -8.47 -14.96 -11.14
CA LEU A 124 -9.10 -13.88 -10.41
C LEU A 124 -8.68 -12.51 -10.95
N PHE A 125 -7.39 -12.33 -11.27
CA PHE A 125 -6.89 -11.07 -11.83
C PHE A 125 -7.68 -10.65 -13.07
N GLY A 126 -7.84 -11.56 -14.05
CA GLY A 126 -8.55 -11.26 -15.29
C GLY A 126 -10.03 -10.98 -15.07
N ARG A 127 -10.68 -11.72 -14.18
CA ARG A 127 -12.11 -11.57 -13.85
C ARG A 127 -12.38 -10.28 -13.09
N LEU A 128 -11.57 -9.99 -12.08
CA LEU A 128 -11.67 -8.80 -11.24
C LEU A 128 -11.39 -7.53 -12.05
N ASN A 129 -10.31 -7.51 -12.83
CA ASN A 129 -9.98 -6.35 -13.67
C ASN A 129 -11.07 -6.09 -14.72
N ARG A 130 -11.64 -7.14 -15.35
CA ARG A 130 -12.78 -6.98 -16.27
C ARG A 130 -14.02 -6.43 -15.57
N ALA A 131 -14.34 -6.92 -14.37
CA ALA A 131 -15.47 -6.43 -13.59
C ALA A 131 -15.30 -4.96 -13.20
N LEU A 132 -14.13 -4.56 -12.71
CA LEU A 132 -13.85 -3.17 -12.31
C LEU A 132 -13.86 -2.22 -13.51
N ARG A 133 -13.27 -2.62 -14.65
CA ARG A 133 -13.32 -1.81 -15.89
C ARG A 133 -14.74 -1.64 -16.41
N HIS A 134 -15.59 -2.65 -16.26
CA HIS A 134 -17.00 -2.54 -16.64
C HIS A 134 -17.71 -1.49 -15.77
N GLU A 135 -17.50 -1.52 -14.46
CA GLU A 135 -18.10 -0.54 -13.54
C GLU A 135 -17.53 0.86 -13.75
N GLN A 136 -16.22 1.00 -14.01
CA GLN A 136 -15.59 2.28 -14.33
C GLN A 136 -16.12 2.85 -15.65
N SER A 137 -16.19 2.03 -16.71
CA SER A 137 -16.75 2.45 -17.99
C SER A 137 -18.22 2.87 -17.84
N PHE A 138 -18.99 2.19 -16.99
CA PHE A 138 -20.36 2.61 -16.69
C PHE A 138 -20.37 3.96 -15.98
N ALA A 139 -19.50 4.17 -14.99
CA ALA A 139 -19.38 5.42 -14.27
C ALA A 139 -19.07 6.59 -15.22
N ASP A 140 -18.05 6.46 -16.07
CA ASP A 140 -17.58 7.52 -16.97
C ASP A 140 -18.64 7.95 -18.00
N HIS A 141 -19.50 7.02 -18.44
CA HIS A 141 -20.48 7.29 -19.50
C HIS A 141 -21.84 7.76 -18.97
N PHE A 142 -22.24 7.32 -17.76
CA PHE A 142 -23.62 7.48 -17.29
C PHE A 142 -23.75 8.30 -15.99
N LEU A 143 -22.67 8.50 -15.23
CA LEU A 143 -22.74 9.27 -13.99
C LEU A 143 -22.47 10.76 -14.23
N PRO A 144 -23.10 11.64 -13.43
CA PRO A 144 -23.05 13.07 -13.70
C PRO A 144 -21.75 13.76 -13.26
N ASP A 145 -21.05 13.19 -12.29
CA ASP A 145 -19.88 13.77 -11.63
C ASP A 145 -18.98 12.67 -11.01
N ASP A 146 -17.77 13.06 -10.62
CA ASP A 146 -16.78 12.16 -10.04
C ASP A 146 -17.19 11.65 -8.64
N GLU A 147 -17.98 12.43 -7.89
CA GLU A 147 -18.46 12.01 -6.57
C GLU A 147 -19.41 10.80 -6.70
N ALA A 148 -20.26 10.80 -7.73
CA ALA A 148 -21.13 9.70 -8.09
C ALA A 148 -20.32 8.46 -8.47
N ALA A 149 -19.29 8.63 -9.31
CA ALA A 149 -18.38 7.57 -9.73
C ALA A 149 -17.65 6.94 -8.55
N GLN A 150 -17.10 7.77 -7.65
CA GLN A 150 -16.45 7.30 -6.43
C GLN A 150 -17.41 6.58 -5.49
N ALA A 151 -18.67 7.04 -5.36
CA ALA A 151 -19.66 6.37 -4.52
C ALA A 151 -19.97 4.95 -5.05
N LEU A 152 -20.12 4.78 -6.36
CA LEU A 152 -20.29 3.46 -6.98
C LEU A 152 -19.03 2.60 -6.82
N GLY A 153 -17.85 3.18 -7.04
CA GLY A 153 -16.55 2.53 -6.86
C GLY A 153 -16.36 1.99 -5.44
N ARG A 154 -16.73 2.76 -4.41
CA ARG A 154 -16.71 2.31 -3.00
C ARG A 154 -17.63 1.11 -2.75
N VAL A 155 -18.84 1.13 -3.32
CA VAL A 155 -19.78 0.00 -3.19
C VAL A 155 -19.22 -1.26 -3.86
N CYS A 156 -18.64 -1.12 -5.05
CA CYS A 156 -17.97 -2.23 -5.72
C CYS A 156 -16.81 -2.77 -4.90
N TRP A 157 -16.00 -1.89 -4.30
CA TRP A 157 -14.89 -2.27 -3.43
C TRP A 157 -15.34 -3.09 -2.22
N GLU A 158 -16.30 -2.56 -1.47
CA GLU A 158 -16.80 -3.18 -0.24
C GLU A 158 -17.51 -4.50 -0.50
N ALA A 159 -18.27 -4.59 -1.59
CA ALA A 159 -19.08 -5.77 -1.91
C ALA A 159 -18.30 -6.86 -2.67
N LEU A 160 -17.27 -6.49 -3.45
CA LEU A 160 -16.50 -7.41 -4.27
C LEU A 160 -15.10 -7.68 -3.68
N VAL A 161 -14.29 -6.63 -3.54
CA VAL A 161 -12.85 -6.78 -3.28
C VAL A 161 -12.57 -7.17 -1.84
N ASN A 162 -13.15 -6.48 -0.87
CA ASN A 162 -12.96 -6.79 0.55
C ASN A 162 -13.26 -8.26 0.91
N PRO A 163 -14.43 -8.84 0.57
CA PRO A 163 -14.71 -10.24 0.89
C PRO A 163 -13.82 -11.21 0.13
N LEU A 164 -13.39 -10.87 -1.09
CA LEU A 164 -12.41 -11.68 -1.84
C LEU A 164 -11.06 -11.70 -1.13
N VAL A 165 -10.51 -10.54 -0.79
CA VAL A 165 -9.23 -10.43 -0.08
C VAL A 165 -9.28 -11.18 1.24
N GLN A 166 -10.34 -10.99 2.04
CA GLN A 166 -10.52 -11.73 3.29
C GLN A 166 -10.55 -13.25 3.07
N SER A 167 -11.23 -13.72 2.03
CA SER A 167 -11.33 -15.15 1.73
C SER A 167 -9.99 -15.76 1.29
N ILE A 168 -9.17 -15.03 0.52
CA ILE A 168 -7.88 -15.55 0.03
C ILE A 168 -6.76 -15.41 1.05
N THR A 169 -6.86 -14.46 1.99
CA THR A 169 -5.85 -14.26 3.05
C THR A 169 -6.12 -15.07 4.31
N SER A 170 -7.38 -15.42 4.59
CA SER A 170 -7.73 -16.22 5.76
C SER A 170 -7.37 -17.69 5.56
N PRO A 171 -6.75 -18.34 6.58
CA PRO A 171 -6.56 -19.78 6.56
C PRO A 171 -7.94 -20.44 6.57
N GLY A 172 -8.16 -21.42 5.69
CA GLY A 172 -9.43 -22.11 5.50
C GLY A 172 -9.91 -22.77 6.79
N THR A 173 -10.61 -22.03 7.65
CA THR A 173 -11.47 -22.63 8.65
C THR A 173 -12.72 -23.03 7.90
N LEU A 174 -12.85 -24.33 7.61
CA LEU A 174 -14.10 -24.94 7.19
C LEU A 174 -15.17 -24.65 8.25
N ARG A 175 -15.79 -23.47 8.22
CA ARG A 175 -17.18 -23.32 8.63
C ARG A 175 -17.99 -24.00 7.54
N SER A 176 -18.13 -25.31 7.67
CA SER A 176 -19.24 -26.03 7.06
C SER A 176 -20.50 -25.21 7.33
N PRO A 177 -21.25 -24.77 6.29
CA PRO A 177 -22.53 -24.14 6.53
C PRO A 177 -23.37 -25.15 7.29
N ARG A 178 -23.88 -24.76 8.47
CA ARG A 178 -24.86 -25.54 9.23
C ARG A 178 -25.99 -25.93 8.29
N THR A 179 -25.92 -27.14 7.74
CA THR A 179 -26.99 -27.74 6.97
C THR A 179 -28.11 -28.00 7.96
N VAL A 180 -29.24 -27.35 7.69
CA VAL A 180 -30.51 -27.64 8.33
C VAL A 180 -30.74 -29.14 8.23
N ARG A 181 -30.94 -29.72 9.41
CA ARG A 181 -31.15 -31.14 9.71
C ARG A 181 -32.16 -31.77 8.74
N ALA A 182 -31.70 -32.64 7.84
CA ALA A 182 -32.54 -33.61 7.14
C ALA A 182 -32.17 -35.03 7.61
N VAL A 183 -33.22 -35.81 7.88
CA VAL A 183 -33.26 -37.13 8.53
C VAL A 183 -32.47 -38.21 7.75
N PRO A 184 -31.86 -39.23 8.41
CA PRO A 184 -31.01 -40.20 7.74
C PRO A 184 -31.78 -41.44 7.23
N ARG A 185 -31.37 -41.99 6.10
CA ARG A 185 -31.55 -43.42 5.75
C ARG A 185 -30.37 -43.98 4.92
N PRO A 186 -30.11 -45.30 4.98
CA PRO A 186 -28.76 -45.84 4.89
C PRO A 186 -28.42 -46.64 3.61
N ARG A 187 -27.11 -46.66 3.32
CA ARG A 187 -26.25 -47.69 2.65
C ARG A 187 -26.56 -48.12 1.22
N HIS A 188 -25.56 -48.01 0.32
CA HIS A 188 -24.79 -49.15 -0.20
C HIS A 188 -23.53 -48.71 -1.03
N SER A 189 -22.41 -49.36 -0.70
CA SER A 189 -21.20 -49.70 -1.51
C SER A 189 -20.44 -48.65 -2.34
N ALA A 190 -19.34 -48.20 -1.74
CA ALA A 190 -17.97 -48.09 -2.26
C ALA A 190 -17.72 -48.19 -3.78
N LEU A 191 -17.18 -47.10 -4.35
CA LEU A 191 -16.03 -47.12 -5.25
C LEU A 191 -15.12 -45.94 -4.91
N SER A 192 -13.83 -46.24 -4.89
CA SER A 192 -12.70 -45.44 -4.45
C SER A 192 -12.55 -44.10 -5.17
N GLN A 193 -12.62 -43.01 -4.41
CA GLN A 193 -11.98 -41.75 -4.76
C GLN A 193 -11.13 -41.35 -3.55
N VAL A 194 -9.82 -41.32 -3.76
CA VAL A 194 -8.85 -40.89 -2.76
C VAL A 194 -9.07 -39.39 -2.59
N ASP A 195 -9.86 -39.03 -1.57
CA ASP A 195 -9.95 -37.66 -1.11
C ASP A 195 -8.57 -37.27 -0.55
N LEU A 196 -7.81 -36.50 -1.32
CA LEU A 196 -6.68 -35.75 -0.80
C LEU A 196 -7.25 -34.76 0.22
N ALA A 197 -7.17 -35.14 1.49
CA ALA A 197 -7.31 -34.22 2.61
C ALA A 197 -6.25 -33.12 2.43
N ASP A 198 -6.74 -31.89 2.27
CA ASP A 198 -5.95 -30.68 2.07
C ASP A 198 -4.93 -30.52 3.21
N PRO A 199 -3.60 -30.68 2.97
CA PRO A 199 -2.63 -30.61 4.03
C PRO A 199 -2.37 -29.14 4.37
N LYS A 200 -2.57 -28.80 5.64
CA LYS A 200 -2.27 -27.52 6.30
C LYS A 200 -3.32 -26.44 6.00
N GLY A 201 -3.86 -25.83 7.05
CA GLY A 201 -4.74 -24.66 7.02
C GLY A 201 -4.03 -23.40 6.53
N ILE A 202 -3.39 -23.47 5.36
CA ILE A 202 -2.70 -22.40 4.66
C ILE A 202 -3.76 -21.67 3.82
N SER A 203 -3.72 -20.34 3.83
CA SER A 203 -4.64 -19.56 3.01
C SER A 203 -4.35 -19.72 1.50
N PRO A 204 -5.34 -19.56 0.61
CA PRO A 204 -5.12 -19.66 -0.83
C PRO A 204 -4.01 -18.74 -1.36
N LEU A 205 -3.91 -17.52 -0.81
CA LEU A 205 -2.85 -16.59 -1.14
C LEU A 205 -1.48 -17.08 -0.65
N ALA A 206 -1.38 -17.60 0.58
CA ALA A 206 -0.12 -18.12 1.10
C ALA A 206 0.39 -19.30 0.26
N TRP A 207 -0.50 -20.19 -0.17
CA TRP A 207 -0.14 -21.28 -1.08
C TRP A 207 0.43 -20.77 -2.40
N LEU A 208 -0.21 -19.76 -3.01
CA LEU A 208 0.26 -19.19 -4.28
C LEU A 208 1.62 -18.52 -4.13
N LEU A 209 1.84 -17.81 -3.02
CA LEU A 209 3.11 -17.14 -2.72
C LEU A 209 4.23 -18.14 -2.44
N SER A 210 3.94 -19.26 -1.76
CA SER A 210 4.90 -20.36 -1.60
C SER A 210 5.26 -20.99 -2.94
N GLU A 211 4.28 -21.29 -3.81
CA GLU A 211 4.59 -21.82 -5.15
C GLU A 211 5.39 -20.82 -6.00
N TYR A 212 5.15 -19.52 -5.85
CA TYR A 212 5.96 -18.49 -6.51
C TYR A 212 7.43 -18.60 -6.09
N LEU A 213 7.71 -18.69 -4.79
CA LEU A 213 9.08 -18.79 -4.28
C LEU A 213 9.76 -20.07 -4.76
N GLU A 214 9.08 -21.21 -4.72
CA GLU A 214 9.61 -22.49 -5.23
C GLU A 214 9.89 -22.42 -6.75
N SER A 215 9.05 -21.72 -7.52
CA SER A 215 9.25 -21.57 -8.97
C SER A 215 10.47 -20.71 -9.34
N VAL A 216 10.87 -19.78 -8.46
CA VAL A 216 12.04 -18.92 -8.63
C VAL A 216 13.33 -19.66 -8.29
N GLU A 217 13.27 -20.68 -7.43
CA GLU A 217 14.45 -21.44 -6.97
C GLU A 217 14.97 -22.49 -7.96
N LEU A 218 14.15 -22.96 -8.90
CA LEU A 218 14.51 -24.04 -9.83
C LEU A 218 14.89 -23.51 -11.23
N PRO A 219 16.17 -23.61 -11.67
CA PRO A 219 16.61 -23.04 -12.95
C PRO A 219 16.12 -23.77 -14.22
N HIS A 220 15.32 -24.85 -14.13
CA HIS A 220 15.30 -25.87 -15.20
C HIS A 220 13.94 -26.43 -15.68
N HIS A 221 12.78 -25.78 -15.46
CA HIS A 221 11.52 -26.28 -16.04
C HIS A 221 10.75 -25.27 -16.92
N SER A 222 10.89 -25.43 -18.25
CA SER A 222 10.08 -24.85 -19.34
C SER A 222 9.86 -23.32 -19.30
N THR A 223 10.75 -22.59 -19.97
CA THR A 223 10.94 -21.14 -19.96
C THR A 223 9.69 -20.28 -20.21
N SER A 224 8.63 -20.79 -20.85
CA SER A 224 7.42 -20.00 -21.15
C SER A 224 6.30 -20.14 -20.12
N ARG A 225 6.11 -21.32 -19.51
CA ARG A 225 4.98 -21.55 -18.58
C ARG A 225 5.24 -20.96 -17.20
N GLY A 226 6.48 -21.08 -16.70
CA GLY A 226 6.90 -20.45 -15.45
C GLY A 226 6.83 -18.92 -15.51
N ALA A 227 7.34 -18.32 -16.59
CA ALA A 227 7.29 -16.87 -16.77
C ALA A 227 5.86 -16.30 -16.82
N VAL A 228 4.93 -17.00 -17.48
CA VAL A 228 3.51 -16.60 -17.51
C VAL A 228 2.86 -16.72 -16.13
N PHE A 229 3.19 -17.78 -15.37
CA PHE A 229 2.73 -17.93 -14.00
C PHE A 229 3.25 -16.79 -13.11
N SER A 230 4.56 -16.57 -13.06
CA SER A 230 5.18 -15.50 -12.26
C SER A 230 4.65 -14.12 -12.64
N SER A 231 4.41 -13.86 -13.93
CA SER A 231 3.76 -12.61 -14.38
C SER A 231 2.33 -12.49 -13.86
N ARG A 232 1.53 -13.56 -13.86
CA ARG A 232 0.15 -13.53 -13.35
C ARG A 232 0.10 -13.33 -11.84
N VAL A 233 1.00 -13.95 -11.09
CA VAL A 233 1.12 -13.75 -9.64
C VAL A 233 1.44 -12.29 -9.35
N ARG A 234 2.48 -11.72 -9.99
CA ARG A 234 2.83 -10.30 -9.83
C ARG A 234 1.68 -9.37 -10.20
N CYS A 235 1.00 -9.60 -11.32
CA CYS A 235 -0.15 -8.80 -11.72
C CYS A 235 -1.29 -8.88 -10.68
N LEU A 236 -1.55 -10.06 -10.12
CA LEU A 236 -2.57 -10.26 -9.08
C LEU A 236 -2.19 -9.54 -7.79
N THR A 237 -0.98 -9.73 -7.28
CA THR A 237 -0.52 -9.12 -6.02
C THR A 237 -0.43 -7.61 -6.12
N GLN A 238 0.06 -7.07 -7.23
CA GLN A 238 0.10 -5.63 -7.48
C GLN A 238 -1.31 -5.05 -7.56
N LEU A 239 -2.23 -5.71 -8.27
CA LEU A 239 -3.62 -5.26 -8.36
C LEU A 239 -4.30 -5.26 -6.98
N LEU A 240 -4.11 -6.30 -6.18
CA LEU A 240 -4.69 -6.36 -4.84
C LEU A 240 -4.03 -5.37 -3.85
N ALA A 241 -2.73 -5.10 -3.99
CA ALA A 241 -1.99 -4.19 -3.12
C ALA A 241 -2.13 -2.70 -3.48
N HIS A 242 -2.49 -2.38 -4.74
CA HIS A 242 -2.54 -0.98 -5.24
C HIS A 242 -3.93 -0.52 -5.66
N MET A 243 -4.96 -1.37 -5.61
CA MET A 243 -6.31 -0.88 -5.84
C MET A 243 -6.79 -0.08 -4.61
N ASP A 244 -6.72 1.24 -4.66
CA ASP A 244 -7.46 2.15 -3.79
C ASP A 244 -8.34 3.06 -4.66
N PRO A 245 -9.67 3.10 -4.48
CA PRO A 245 -10.51 4.07 -5.17
C PRO A 245 -10.54 5.46 -4.49
N GLY A 246 -9.64 5.80 -3.55
CA GLY A 246 -9.83 7.04 -2.75
C GLY A 246 -8.63 7.71 -2.10
N SER A 247 -7.51 7.93 -2.79
CA SER A 247 -6.54 8.97 -2.40
C SER A 247 -5.93 9.68 -3.62
N PRO A 248 -5.91 11.02 -3.68
CA PRO A 248 -4.89 11.70 -4.48
C PRO A 248 -3.52 11.36 -3.90
N GLU A 249 -2.56 11.07 -4.76
CA GLU A 249 -1.15 10.88 -4.42
C GLU A 249 -0.66 12.11 -3.64
N ALA A 250 -0.30 11.92 -2.37
CA ALA A 250 0.39 12.91 -1.57
C ALA A 250 1.59 12.23 -0.88
N GLU A 251 2.75 12.41 -1.50
CA GLU A 251 4.08 12.49 -0.88
C GLU A 251 4.40 11.50 0.25
N GLU A 252 4.57 10.22 -0.07
CA GLU A 252 5.39 9.28 0.73
C GLU A 252 6.89 9.39 0.38
N THR A 253 7.40 10.61 0.30
CA THR A 253 8.84 10.87 0.24
C THR A 253 9.21 11.85 1.34
N ARG A 254 9.18 11.40 2.61
CA ARG A 254 10.03 11.96 3.70
C ARG A 254 9.98 11.30 5.08
N ALA A 255 9.42 10.10 5.24
CA ALA A 255 9.46 9.40 6.53
C ALA A 255 10.02 7.97 6.43
N ALA A 256 11.14 7.80 5.72
CA ALA A 256 11.96 6.59 5.81
C ALA A 256 13.10 6.89 6.79
N GLY A 257 12.90 6.57 8.07
CA GLY A 257 13.91 6.77 9.11
C GLY A 257 13.56 6.15 10.46
N GLU A 258 12.28 6.06 10.83
CA GLU A 258 11.91 5.63 12.19
C GLU A 258 10.59 4.86 12.20
N LEU A 259 10.57 3.59 11.77
CA LEU A 259 9.40 2.72 11.94
C LEU A 259 9.81 1.28 12.29
N PHE A 260 10.23 1.07 13.54
CA PHE A 260 10.21 -0.25 14.19
C PHE A 260 9.69 -0.23 15.64
N LEU A 261 9.18 0.91 16.15
CA LEU A 261 8.64 1.00 17.52
C LEU A 261 7.21 1.51 17.58
N GLY A 262 6.36 0.73 18.23
CA GLY A 262 5.01 1.12 18.64
C GLY A 262 4.46 0.18 19.71
N ARG A 263 4.90 0.39 20.95
CA ARG A 263 4.39 -0.24 22.17
C ARG A 263 2.93 0.18 22.40
N TRP A 264 2.08 -0.77 22.77
CA TRP A 264 0.66 -0.54 23.07
C TRP A 264 0.47 0.26 24.36
N GLU A 265 -0.17 1.42 24.27
CA GLU A 265 -0.92 2.00 25.40
C GLU A 265 -2.29 2.50 24.92
N GLY A 266 -3.31 2.17 25.70
CA GLY A 266 -4.71 2.36 25.37
C GLY A 266 -5.18 3.80 25.52
N GLY A 267 -5.95 4.26 24.54
CA GLY A 267 -6.76 5.46 24.61
C GLY A 267 -7.95 5.30 23.67
N LYS A 268 -9.17 5.40 24.22
CA LYS A 268 -10.42 5.48 23.47
C LYS A 268 -10.42 6.74 22.60
N GLU A 269 -10.89 6.64 21.36
CA GLU A 269 -11.85 7.61 20.82
C GLU A 269 -12.54 7.13 19.53
N GLN A 270 -13.80 7.55 19.40
CA GLN A 270 -14.75 7.21 18.35
C GLN A 270 -14.52 8.08 17.11
N GLY A 271 -14.47 7.48 15.92
CA GLY A 271 -14.58 8.20 14.65
C GLY A 271 -14.15 7.38 13.43
N SER A 272 -15.00 7.34 12.39
CA SER A 272 -14.75 6.84 11.02
C SER A 272 -14.81 5.32 10.76
N ALA A 273 -16.03 4.82 10.51
CA ALA A 273 -16.28 3.44 10.04
C ALA A 273 -15.73 3.16 8.61
N SER A 274 -15.34 4.19 7.84
CA SER A 274 -14.79 4.04 6.48
C SER A 274 -13.26 3.88 6.43
N GLN A 275 -12.55 4.07 7.55
CA GLN A 275 -11.10 3.89 7.64
C GLN A 275 -10.71 2.50 8.16
N GLY A 276 -11.60 1.83 8.88
CA GLY A 276 -11.41 0.46 9.39
C GLY A 276 -11.36 -0.61 8.30
N CYS A 277 -12.05 -0.43 7.16
CA CYS A 277 -12.00 -1.39 6.05
C CYS A 277 -10.69 -1.33 5.25
N LYS A 278 -10.07 -0.13 5.12
CA LYS A 278 -8.81 0.11 4.39
C LYS A 278 -7.64 -0.69 4.97
N LEU A 279 -7.59 -0.79 6.31
CA LEU A 279 -6.58 -1.54 7.02
C LEU A 279 -6.78 -3.05 6.87
N SER A 280 -8.03 -3.53 6.83
CA SER A 280 -8.31 -4.97 6.94
C SER A 280 -7.77 -5.84 5.79
N GLY A 281 -7.83 -5.35 4.54
CA GLY A 281 -7.40 -6.12 3.37
C GLY A 281 -5.89 -6.17 3.21
N LEU A 282 -5.24 -5.00 3.21
CA LEU A 282 -3.78 -4.88 3.10
C LEU A 282 -3.06 -5.48 4.32
N GLN A 283 -3.63 -5.33 5.52
CA GLN A 283 -3.15 -6.03 6.72
C GLN A 283 -3.30 -7.54 6.61
N GLY A 284 -4.41 -8.03 6.04
CA GLY A 284 -4.60 -9.47 5.80
C GLY A 284 -3.55 -10.02 4.83
N MET A 285 -3.22 -9.28 3.77
CA MET A 285 -2.19 -9.65 2.82
C MET A 285 -0.78 -9.59 3.41
N SER A 286 -0.44 -8.54 4.17
CA SER A 286 0.87 -8.43 4.81
C SER A 286 1.08 -9.49 5.90
N GLN A 287 0.04 -9.83 6.66
CA GLN A 287 0.06 -10.96 7.60
C GLN A 287 0.25 -12.30 6.88
N CYS A 288 -0.40 -12.47 5.73
CA CYS A 288 -0.23 -13.67 4.90
C CYS A 288 1.21 -13.78 4.39
N TRP A 289 1.80 -12.68 3.88
CA TRP A 289 3.20 -12.63 3.46
C TRP A 289 4.16 -12.94 4.60
N ARG A 290 3.96 -12.32 5.77
CA ARG A 290 4.73 -12.62 6.99
C ARG A 290 4.74 -14.11 7.30
N GLY A 291 3.58 -14.77 7.23
CA GLY A 291 3.46 -16.21 7.50
C GLY A 291 4.22 -17.08 6.49
N VAL A 292 4.19 -16.71 5.21
CA VAL A 292 4.96 -17.41 4.15
C VAL A 292 6.45 -17.25 4.39
N VAL A 293 6.93 -16.01 4.61
CA VAL A 293 8.34 -15.72 4.93
C VAL A 293 8.78 -16.49 6.16
N GLN A 294 7.99 -16.47 7.23
CA GLN A 294 8.31 -17.19 8.47
C GLN A 294 8.45 -18.70 8.21
N HIS A 295 7.56 -19.29 7.42
CA HIS A 295 7.62 -20.71 7.10
C HIS A 295 8.86 -21.07 6.28
N GLU A 296 9.21 -20.25 5.28
CA GLU A 296 10.41 -20.46 4.45
C GLU A 296 11.69 -20.35 5.28
N VAL A 297 11.80 -19.33 6.13
CA VAL A 297 12.96 -19.15 7.01
C VAL A 297 13.06 -20.29 8.03
N GLN A 298 11.93 -20.74 8.58
CA GLN A 298 11.91 -21.88 9.50
C GLN A 298 12.39 -23.16 8.81
N ARG A 299 11.90 -23.46 7.61
CA ARG A 299 12.35 -24.61 6.82
C ARG A 299 13.85 -24.54 6.54
N PHE A 300 14.36 -23.35 6.21
CA PHE A 300 15.79 -23.12 6.03
C PHE A 300 16.59 -23.37 7.31
N LEU A 301 16.16 -22.84 8.45
CA LEU A 301 16.86 -23.00 9.73
C LEU A 301 16.85 -24.46 10.20
N GLU A 302 15.77 -25.20 9.96
CA GLU A 302 15.70 -26.64 10.24
C GLU A 302 16.66 -27.45 9.35
N ALA A 303 16.84 -27.06 8.09
CA ALA A 303 17.71 -27.76 7.14
C ALA A 303 19.20 -27.40 7.26
N ALA A 304 19.51 -26.12 7.50
CA ALA A 304 20.86 -25.56 7.43
C ALA A 304 21.39 -25.02 8.77
N GLY A 305 20.63 -25.09 9.86
CA GLY A 305 20.95 -24.46 11.15
C GLY A 305 22.24 -24.90 11.84
N GLN A 306 22.87 -25.99 11.37
CA GLN A 306 24.16 -26.49 11.88
C GLN A 306 25.30 -26.37 10.85
N ALA A 307 25.03 -25.80 9.68
CA ALA A 307 26.02 -25.65 8.62
C ALA A 307 26.99 -24.50 8.96
N PRO A 308 28.30 -24.63 8.65
CA PRO A 308 29.27 -23.57 8.91
C PRO A 308 29.04 -22.31 8.06
N ASP A 309 28.39 -22.45 6.90
CA ASP A 309 28.02 -21.38 5.97
C ASP A 309 26.57 -20.89 6.17
N LEU A 310 26.00 -21.12 7.37
CA LEU A 310 24.62 -20.73 7.72
C LEU A 310 24.34 -19.25 7.41
N VAL A 311 25.23 -18.35 7.84
CA VAL A 311 24.99 -16.90 7.77
C VAL A 311 25.03 -16.40 6.33
N GLU A 312 25.95 -16.91 5.50
CA GLU A 312 26.00 -16.60 4.07
C GLU A 312 24.70 -17.01 3.36
N ARG A 313 24.24 -18.25 3.62
CA ARG A 313 22.99 -18.75 3.05
C ARG A 313 21.78 -17.97 3.58
N TYR A 314 21.80 -17.56 4.85
CA TYR A 314 20.75 -16.73 5.45
C TYR A 314 20.68 -15.36 4.77
N CYS A 315 21.82 -14.69 4.57
CA CYS A 315 21.89 -13.42 3.85
C CYS A 315 21.39 -13.56 2.41
N GLY A 316 21.75 -14.65 1.72
CA GLY A 316 21.24 -14.96 0.39
C GLY A 316 19.72 -15.19 0.36
N LEU A 317 19.17 -15.88 1.37
CA LEU A 317 17.72 -16.06 1.53
C LEU A 317 17.02 -14.71 1.79
N TYR A 318 17.58 -13.87 2.66
CA TYR A 318 17.05 -12.53 2.95
C TYR A 318 16.98 -11.67 1.68
N GLN A 319 18.06 -11.61 0.91
CA GLN A 319 18.10 -10.85 -0.34
C GLN A 319 17.09 -11.37 -1.36
N ARG A 320 16.94 -12.70 -1.47
CA ARG A 320 15.94 -13.33 -2.35
C ARG A 320 14.51 -12.94 -1.95
N LEU A 321 14.17 -13.07 -0.67
CA LEU A 321 12.83 -12.76 -0.16
C LEU A 321 12.54 -11.26 -0.19
N ARG A 322 13.56 -10.40 -0.01
CA ARG A 322 13.45 -8.96 -0.24
C ARG A 322 13.14 -8.64 -1.70
N GLY A 323 13.90 -9.21 -2.64
CA GLY A 323 13.63 -9.05 -4.08
C GLY A 323 12.22 -9.52 -4.46
N ALA A 324 11.78 -10.67 -3.94
CA ALA A 324 10.41 -11.15 -4.13
C ALA A 324 9.36 -10.20 -3.53
N THR A 325 9.62 -9.61 -2.36
CA THR A 325 8.75 -8.62 -1.72
C THR A 325 8.57 -7.40 -2.64
N GLU A 326 9.67 -6.88 -3.16
CA GLU A 326 9.68 -5.71 -4.06
C GLU A 326 8.98 -6.03 -5.40
N GLU A 327 9.21 -7.21 -5.98
CA GLU A 327 8.57 -7.64 -7.23
C GLU A 327 7.05 -7.83 -7.11
N LEU A 328 6.60 -8.41 -5.99
CA LEU A 328 5.20 -8.78 -5.78
C LEU A 328 4.36 -7.60 -5.28
N PHE A 329 4.90 -6.78 -4.38
CA PHE A 329 4.14 -5.77 -3.65
C PHE A 329 4.66 -4.34 -3.85
N GLY A 330 5.77 -4.14 -4.56
CA GLY A 330 6.40 -2.83 -4.72
C GLY A 330 7.12 -2.34 -3.45
N GLN A 331 7.35 -1.04 -3.34
CA GLN A 331 8.07 -0.42 -2.20
C GLN A 331 7.17 -0.14 -0.98
N GLN A 332 6.11 -0.92 -0.78
CA GLN A 332 5.17 -0.70 0.30
C GLN A 332 5.75 -1.11 1.67
N ALA A 333 5.85 -0.15 2.59
CA ALA A 333 6.48 -0.35 3.91
C ALA A 333 5.84 -1.50 4.73
N ALA A 334 4.53 -1.72 4.59
CA ALA A 334 3.82 -2.80 5.29
C ALA A 334 4.36 -4.20 4.94
N PHE A 335 4.80 -4.42 3.70
CA PHE A 335 5.32 -5.71 3.25
C PHE A 335 6.80 -5.89 3.58
N VAL A 336 7.58 -4.80 3.59
CA VAL A 336 8.95 -4.79 4.12
C VAL A 336 8.97 -5.10 5.61
N LEU A 337 8.03 -4.52 6.38
CA LEU A 337 7.86 -4.84 7.78
C LEU A 337 7.43 -6.31 7.98
N ALA A 338 6.51 -6.81 7.16
CA ALA A 338 6.09 -8.21 7.19
C ALA A 338 7.23 -9.19 6.89
N LEU A 339 8.14 -8.85 5.97
CA LEU A 339 9.37 -9.58 5.71
C LEU A 339 10.22 -9.68 6.98
N GLY A 340 10.57 -8.54 7.60
CA GLY A 340 11.34 -8.52 8.84
C GLY A 340 10.68 -9.30 9.98
N GLN A 341 9.37 -9.13 10.17
CA GLN A 341 8.60 -9.88 11.16
C GLN A 341 8.54 -11.38 10.88
N GLY A 342 8.59 -11.80 9.62
CA GLY A 342 8.63 -13.21 9.23
C GLY A 342 9.95 -13.86 9.64
N PHE A 343 11.07 -13.21 9.34
CA PHE A 343 12.39 -13.65 9.79
C PHE A 343 12.51 -13.67 11.33
N ALA A 344 12.09 -12.58 11.99
CA ALA A 344 12.06 -12.49 13.45
C ALA A 344 11.19 -13.60 14.06
N GLY A 345 10.02 -13.86 13.49
CA GLY A 345 9.12 -14.92 13.93
C GLY A 345 9.73 -16.33 13.85
N ALA A 346 10.56 -16.59 12.84
CA ALA A 346 11.27 -17.87 12.71
C ALA A 346 12.42 -17.99 13.72
N LEU A 347 13.19 -16.91 13.94
CA LEU A 347 14.27 -16.88 14.92
C LEU A 347 13.76 -17.04 16.36
N LEU A 348 12.58 -16.50 16.67
CA LEU A 348 11.93 -16.66 17.98
C LEU A 348 11.53 -18.10 18.30
N GLN A 349 11.37 -18.96 17.29
CA GLN A 349 11.00 -20.36 17.47
C GLN A 349 12.20 -21.28 17.71
N LEU A 350 13.43 -20.75 17.63
CA LEU A 350 14.64 -21.53 17.88
C LEU A 350 14.71 -21.98 19.34
N SER A 351 15.23 -23.19 19.54
CA SER A 351 15.61 -23.65 20.89
C SER A 351 16.73 -22.78 21.45
N PHE A 352 16.85 -22.69 22.77
CA PHE A 352 17.90 -21.90 23.42
C PHE A 352 19.33 -22.25 22.93
N LEU A 353 19.64 -23.55 22.79
CA LEU A 353 20.96 -23.99 22.31
C LEU A 353 21.18 -23.62 20.84
N THR A 354 20.15 -23.75 20.00
CA THR A 354 20.24 -23.35 18.59
C THR A 354 20.40 -21.84 18.47
N ALA A 355 19.64 -21.05 19.24
CA ALA A 355 19.75 -19.59 19.27
C ALA A 355 21.17 -19.14 19.66
N LEU A 356 21.78 -19.75 20.69
CA LEU A 356 23.17 -19.49 21.07
C LEU A 356 24.15 -19.75 19.92
N HIS A 357 24.06 -20.94 19.29
CA HIS A 357 24.96 -21.29 18.19
C HIS A 357 24.79 -20.34 17.00
N VAL A 358 23.54 -20.07 16.61
CA VAL A 358 23.21 -19.17 15.50
C VAL A 358 23.78 -17.77 15.78
N SER A 359 23.55 -17.21 16.98
CA SER A 359 24.10 -15.91 17.38
C SER A 359 25.62 -15.83 17.30
N GLU A 360 26.32 -16.88 17.74
CA GLU A 360 27.78 -16.95 17.65
C GLU A 360 28.25 -16.96 16.19
N GLN A 361 27.59 -17.72 15.32
CA GLN A 361 27.90 -17.75 13.88
C GLN A 361 27.69 -16.39 13.23
N PHE A 362 26.58 -15.70 13.54
CA PHE A 362 26.34 -14.34 13.04
C PHE A 362 27.42 -13.36 13.50
N ALA A 363 27.82 -13.39 14.77
CA ALA A 363 28.86 -12.52 15.30
C ALA A 363 30.23 -12.81 14.67
N ARG A 364 30.58 -14.10 14.50
CA ARG A 364 31.83 -14.54 13.84
C ARG A 364 31.86 -14.14 12.36
N TYR A 365 30.76 -14.36 11.64
CA TYR A 365 30.66 -13.99 10.24
C TYR A 365 30.84 -12.47 10.06
N LEU A 366 30.16 -11.69 10.90
CA LEU A 366 30.29 -10.24 10.87
C LEU A 366 31.73 -9.78 11.19
N ASP A 367 32.39 -10.39 12.18
CA ASP A 367 33.81 -10.14 12.45
C ASP A 367 34.73 -10.45 11.25
N GLY A 368 34.49 -11.56 10.55
CA GLY A 368 35.21 -11.91 9.33
C GLY A 368 35.02 -10.87 8.22
N GLN A 369 33.78 -10.48 7.95
CA GLN A 369 33.44 -9.46 6.94
C GLN A 369 34.04 -8.09 7.28
N ILE A 370 34.05 -7.71 8.56
CA ILE A 370 34.69 -6.50 9.05
C ILE A 370 36.19 -6.50 8.72
N ARG A 371 36.89 -7.58 9.07
CA ARG A 371 38.33 -7.73 8.82
C ARG A 371 38.68 -7.70 7.33
N GLU A 372 37.84 -8.29 6.48
CA GLU A 372 37.99 -8.22 5.02
C GLU A 372 37.83 -6.80 4.48
N LEU A 373 36.82 -6.07 4.96
CA LEU A 373 36.59 -4.66 4.60
C LEU A 373 37.73 -3.75 5.07
N HIS A 374 38.35 -4.04 6.23
CA HIS A 374 39.54 -3.33 6.69
C HIS A 374 40.75 -3.52 5.76
N GLY A 375 40.89 -4.69 5.14
CA GLY A 375 41.96 -4.97 4.17
C GLY A 375 41.75 -4.30 2.80
N ALA A 376 40.50 -3.99 2.45
CA ALA A 376 40.11 -3.37 1.19
C ALA A 376 40.19 -1.82 1.26
N VAL A 377 41.40 -1.29 1.39
CA VAL A 377 41.67 0.15 1.46
C VAL A 377 41.14 0.88 0.20
N GLY A 378 40.14 1.76 0.37
CA GLY A 378 39.87 2.86 -0.58
C GLY A 378 38.60 2.81 -1.44
N SER A 379 37.61 1.95 -1.20
CA SER A 379 36.40 1.96 -2.04
C SER A 379 35.35 2.98 -1.55
N ALA A 380 35.08 3.99 -2.38
CA ALA A 380 34.00 4.97 -2.19
C ALA A 380 32.58 4.33 -2.19
N GLY A 381 32.45 3.03 -2.49
CA GLY A 381 31.21 2.25 -2.39
C GLY A 381 31.04 1.46 -1.08
N SER A 382 31.97 1.57 -0.13
CA SER A 382 32.00 0.76 1.10
C SER A 382 30.81 0.97 2.03
N LEU A 383 30.25 2.18 2.16
CA LEU A 383 29.09 2.45 3.04
C LEU A 383 27.79 1.81 2.53
N GLN A 384 27.54 1.84 1.23
CA GLN A 384 26.34 1.20 0.66
C GLN A 384 26.45 -0.33 0.71
N GLN A 385 27.66 -0.85 0.46
CA GLN A 385 27.96 -2.27 0.64
C GLN A 385 27.79 -2.68 2.11
N LEU A 386 28.18 -1.83 3.05
CA LEU A 386 27.99 -2.06 4.48
C LEU A 386 26.51 -2.09 4.87
N GLN A 387 25.71 -1.15 4.37
CA GLN A 387 24.26 -1.13 4.60
C GLN A 387 23.59 -2.43 4.11
N GLN A 388 23.92 -2.88 2.89
CA GLN A 388 23.39 -4.13 2.34
C GLN A 388 23.82 -5.38 3.13
N LEU A 389 25.03 -5.36 3.68
CA LEU A 389 25.58 -6.44 4.50
C LEU A 389 24.91 -6.52 5.87
N LEU A 390 24.64 -5.36 6.48
CA LEU A 390 24.07 -5.27 7.84
C LEU A 390 22.55 -5.39 7.88
N GLU A 391 21.86 -5.13 6.77
CA GLU A 391 20.40 -5.14 6.73
C GLU A 391 19.74 -6.43 7.27
N PRO A 392 20.24 -7.65 6.98
CA PRO A 392 19.68 -8.88 7.56
C PRO A 392 19.81 -8.96 9.09
N PHE A 393 20.78 -8.25 9.69
CA PHE A 393 21.03 -8.27 11.14
C PHE A 393 20.04 -7.42 11.92
N VAL A 394 19.47 -6.38 11.31
CA VAL A 394 18.50 -5.47 11.95
C VAL A 394 17.27 -6.23 12.47
N VAL A 395 16.97 -7.39 11.90
CA VAL A 395 15.90 -8.30 12.34
C VAL A 395 16.07 -8.74 13.80
N PHE A 396 17.29 -8.77 14.33
CA PHE A 396 17.54 -9.15 15.73
C PHE A 396 17.01 -8.12 16.73
N SER A 397 16.80 -6.88 16.30
CA SER A 397 16.31 -5.81 17.16
C SER A 397 15.02 -6.23 17.88
N GLY A 398 15.04 -6.12 19.21
CA GLY A 398 13.90 -6.50 20.06
C GLY A 398 13.69 -8.01 20.28
N LEU A 399 14.57 -8.89 19.78
CA LEU A 399 14.54 -10.33 20.06
C LEU A 399 15.42 -10.68 21.26
N GLU A 400 15.05 -11.72 22.00
CA GLU A 400 15.91 -12.30 23.06
C GLU A 400 17.28 -12.76 22.51
N LEU A 401 17.29 -13.18 21.23
CA LEU A 401 18.50 -13.55 20.51
C LEU A 401 19.53 -12.41 20.46
N ALA A 402 19.09 -11.15 20.49
CA ALA A 402 19.97 -9.97 20.49
C ALA A 402 20.93 -9.95 21.69
N HIS A 403 20.51 -10.40 22.87
CA HIS A 403 21.38 -10.48 24.04
C HIS A 403 22.53 -11.47 23.83
N THR A 404 22.25 -12.63 23.24
CA THR A 404 23.27 -13.64 22.93
C THR A 404 24.19 -13.16 21.81
N PHE A 405 23.64 -12.49 20.78
CA PHE A 405 24.44 -11.87 19.72
C PHE A 405 25.37 -10.79 20.25
N GLU A 406 24.87 -9.88 21.09
CA GLU A 406 25.66 -8.83 21.75
C GLU A 406 26.83 -9.42 22.56
N HIS A 407 26.58 -10.53 23.27
CA HIS A 407 27.62 -11.21 24.05
C HIS A 407 28.80 -11.71 23.21
N PHE A 408 28.53 -12.28 22.03
CA PHE A 408 29.60 -12.72 21.12
C PHE A 408 30.19 -11.54 20.36
N TYR A 409 29.39 -10.57 19.93
CA TYR A 409 29.87 -9.39 19.21
C TYR A 409 30.88 -8.60 20.04
N ARG A 410 30.60 -8.34 21.33
CA ARG A 410 31.54 -7.62 22.22
C ARG A 410 32.88 -8.35 22.39
N TYR A 411 32.89 -9.69 22.32
CA TYR A 411 34.12 -10.48 22.40
C TYR A 411 35.01 -10.22 21.18
N TYR A 412 34.44 -10.33 19.97
CA TYR A 412 35.15 -10.07 18.73
C TYR A 412 35.55 -8.59 18.58
N LEU A 413 34.67 -7.66 18.98
CA LEU A 413 34.98 -6.22 19.00
C LEU A 413 36.17 -5.94 19.93
N GLY A 414 36.18 -6.53 21.13
CA GLY A 414 37.29 -6.36 22.07
C GLY A 414 38.63 -6.82 21.49
N ASP A 415 38.65 -7.99 20.85
CA ASP A 415 39.83 -8.50 20.15
C ASP A 415 40.31 -7.54 19.06
N ARG A 416 39.40 -7.06 18.20
CA ARG A 416 39.73 -6.10 17.14
C ARG A 416 40.26 -4.78 17.68
N LEU A 417 39.60 -4.18 18.68
CA LEU A 417 40.03 -2.90 19.27
C LEU A 417 41.41 -3.01 19.93
N LEU A 418 41.68 -4.10 20.64
CA LEU A 418 42.96 -4.30 21.33
C LEU A 418 44.11 -4.65 20.38
N VAL A 419 43.84 -5.39 19.30
CA VAL A 419 44.89 -5.85 18.36
C VAL A 419 45.13 -4.85 17.22
N GLN A 420 44.06 -4.30 16.63
CA GLN A 420 44.12 -3.46 15.42
C GLN A 420 43.98 -1.97 15.71
N GLY A 421 43.43 -1.60 16.87
CA GLY A 421 43.08 -0.22 17.22
C GLY A 421 41.71 0.19 16.67
N PRO A 422 41.26 1.42 16.99
CA PRO A 422 39.93 1.89 16.59
C PRO A 422 39.89 2.17 15.09
N SER A 423 38.77 1.84 14.47
CA SER A 423 38.50 2.18 13.07
C SER A 423 37.17 2.90 12.95
N TRP A 424 37.06 3.79 11.96
CA TRP A 424 35.80 4.47 11.64
C TRP A 424 34.66 3.46 11.37
N LEU A 425 35.01 2.29 10.86
CA LEU A 425 34.08 1.23 10.49
C LEU A 425 33.41 0.60 11.72
N GLU A 426 34.10 0.48 12.86
CA GLU A 426 33.46 0.02 14.10
C GLU A 426 32.34 0.96 14.54
N GLY A 427 32.59 2.28 14.48
CA GLY A 427 31.58 3.29 14.79
C GLY A 427 30.38 3.21 13.85
N ALA A 428 30.61 3.13 12.55
CA ALA A 428 29.55 3.06 11.54
C ALA A 428 28.69 1.79 11.67
N ILE A 429 29.28 0.65 12.01
CA ILE A 429 28.54 -0.61 12.23
C ILE A 429 27.70 -0.51 13.50
N VAL A 430 28.32 -0.09 14.61
CA VAL A 430 27.63 0.00 15.90
C VAL A 430 26.49 1.03 15.85
N GLU A 431 26.59 2.06 15.01
CA GLU A 431 25.48 2.98 14.74
C GLU A 431 24.33 2.30 13.97
N GLN A 432 24.63 1.55 12.89
CA GLN A 432 23.62 0.92 12.04
C GLN A 432 22.88 -0.25 12.72
N ILE A 433 23.60 -1.12 13.44
CA ILE A 433 23.01 -2.27 14.14
C ILE A 433 22.87 -2.03 15.65
N GLY A 434 22.92 -0.76 16.08
CA GLY A 434 22.93 -0.40 17.50
C GLY A 434 21.71 -0.91 18.30
N LEU A 435 20.56 -1.03 17.65
CA LEU A 435 19.33 -1.59 18.24
C LEU A 435 19.41 -3.10 18.48
N CYS A 436 20.40 -3.78 17.92
CA CYS A 436 20.69 -5.20 18.15
C CYS A 436 21.55 -5.41 19.41
N PHE A 437 21.91 -4.33 20.13
CA PHE A 437 22.69 -4.36 21.37
C PHE A 437 21.86 -3.81 22.55
N PRO A 438 20.98 -4.63 23.15
CA PRO A 438 20.10 -4.19 24.24
C PRO A 438 20.83 -3.54 25.43
N SER A 439 22.01 -4.07 25.80
CA SER A 439 22.82 -3.54 26.90
C SER A 439 23.78 -2.44 26.49
N ARG A 440 23.88 -2.16 25.19
CA ARG A 440 24.74 -1.13 24.59
C ARG A 440 26.25 -1.32 24.88
N PHE A 441 26.69 -2.54 25.17
CA PHE A 441 28.10 -2.79 25.47
C PHE A 441 29.05 -2.38 24.34
N PRO A 442 28.77 -2.66 23.05
CA PRO A 442 29.64 -2.22 21.95
C PRO A 442 29.78 -0.68 21.89
N GLN A 443 28.69 0.05 22.12
CA GLN A 443 28.69 1.51 22.19
C GLN A 443 29.57 2.01 23.35
N GLU A 444 29.43 1.40 24.53
CA GLU A 444 30.24 1.75 25.70
C GLU A 444 31.73 1.43 25.50
N MET A 445 32.05 0.30 24.86
CA MET A 445 33.44 -0.07 24.56
C MET A 445 34.12 0.97 23.66
N LEU A 446 33.43 1.44 22.61
CA LEU A 446 33.95 2.49 21.73
C LEU A 446 34.08 3.83 22.46
N ARG A 447 33.11 4.19 23.31
CA ARG A 447 33.19 5.41 24.13
C ARG A 447 34.37 5.37 25.09
N ASN A 448 34.53 4.28 25.83
CA ASN A 448 35.63 4.09 26.78
C ASN A 448 36.98 4.12 26.07
N TRP A 449 37.07 3.61 24.84
CA TRP A 449 38.29 3.69 24.04
C TRP A 449 38.62 5.14 23.65
N ALA A 450 37.64 5.91 23.17
CA ALA A 450 37.82 7.31 22.84
C ALA A 450 38.25 8.15 24.06
N GLU A 451 37.62 7.91 25.22
CA GLU A 451 38.01 8.52 26.49
C GLU A 451 39.46 8.15 26.88
N SER A 452 39.87 6.89 26.68
CA SER A 452 41.24 6.44 26.94
C SER A 452 42.26 7.10 26.00
N GLU A 453 41.94 7.29 24.72
CA GLU A 453 42.82 7.98 23.78
C GLU A 453 42.99 9.46 24.16
N GLU A 454 41.91 10.12 24.57
CA GLU A 454 41.97 11.51 25.06
C GLU A 454 42.86 11.63 26.31
N LEU A 455 42.66 10.73 27.29
CA LEU A 455 43.49 10.71 28.50
C LEU A 455 44.97 10.43 28.18
N GLN A 456 45.25 9.55 27.22
CA GLN A 456 46.62 9.26 26.79
C GLN A 456 47.27 10.47 26.10
N GLN A 457 46.52 11.23 25.30
CA GLN A 457 46.99 12.48 24.73
C GLN A 457 47.26 13.54 25.81
N GLN A 458 46.34 13.70 26.77
CA GLN A 458 46.52 14.62 27.90
C GLN A 458 47.75 14.25 28.74
N PHE A 459 47.95 12.97 29.02
CA PHE A 459 49.12 12.49 29.75
C PHE A 459 50.42 12.73 28.97
N HIS A 460 50.41 12.51 27.65
CA HIS A 460 51.56 12.79 26.80
C HIS A 460 51.91 14.28 26.80
N LEU A 461 50.93 15.16 26.66
CA LEU A 461 51.13 16.61 26.75
C LEU A 461 51.65 17.04 28.14
N PHE A 462 51.12 16.45 29.20
CA PHE A 462 51.62 16.68 30.56
C PHE A 462 53.09 16.26 30.71
N GLN A 463 53.48 15.11 30.16
CA GLN A 463 54.87 14.66 30.17
C GLN A 463 55.79 15.63 29.42
N LEU A 464 55.36 16.15 28.26
CA LEU A 464 56.13 17.16 27.51
C LEU A 464 56.28 18.46 28.32
N GLN A 465 55.20 18.94 28.96
CA GLN A 465 55.25 20.13 29.81
C GLN A 465 56.21 19.97 31.00
N GLU A 466 56.25 18.79 31.62
CA GLU A 466 57.19 18.51 32.72
C GLU A 466 58.64 18.42 32.22
N GLN A 467 58.88 17.94 31.00
CA GLN A 467 60.21 17.97 30.39
C GLN A 467 60.65 19.41 30.10
N ASP A 468 59.77 20.23 29.53
CA ASP A 468 60.04 21.64 29.24
C ASP A 468 60.37 22.44 30.52
N LYS A 469 59.63 22.22 31.61
CA LYS A 469 59.93 22.84 32.92
C LYS A 469 61.31 22.48 33.44
N ARG A 470 61.70 21.21 33.36
CA ARG A 470 63.01 20.74 33.83
C ARG A 470 64.17 21.33 33.02
N LEU A 471 63.96 21.56 31.72
CA LEU A 471 64.96 22.24 30.89
C LEU A 471 65.11 23.71 31.28
N LEU A 472 64.00 24.39 31.57
CA LEU A 472 64.00 25.79 32.01
C LEU A 472 64.62 26.01 33.42
N GLU A 473 64.67 24.99 34.26
CA GLU A 473 65.33 25.04 35.58
C GLU A 473 66.86 24.85 35.52
N LEU A 474 67.41 24.44 34.37
CA LEU A 474 68.84 24.20 34.15
C LEU A 474 69.57 25.37 33.48
N ASP A 475 68.83 26.36 32.98
CA ASP A 475 69.31 27.68 32.52
C ASP A 475 69.17 28.73 33.63
#